data_AF-A0A3S5CRD1-F1
#
_entry.id   AF-A0A3S5CRD1-F1
#
_cell.length_a   1.000
_cell.length_b   1.000
_cell.length_c   1.000
_cell.angle_alpha   90.00
_cell.angle_beta   90.00
_cell.angle_gamma   90.00
#
_symmetry.space_group_name_H-M   'P 1'
#
loop_
_entity.id
_entity.type
_entity.pdbx_description
1 polymer ?
#
loop_
_entity_poly.entity_id
_entity_poly.type
_entity_poly.pdbx_seq_one_letter_code
_entity_poly.pdbx_strand_id
1 'polypeptide(L)'
;MKARGNVEDWLGKVEEAMFINLRRLMKTAIQEFETVNREIWIRSHASQIVLTVEQMFWARDITQILGAEQSNNRLKGLSKYEQKCFEDLNRLAVMVRGDLPKLVRTLLCALITIDVHSRDMVTDMVKANVDTVNNFEWQRQLRYYWDLDIDNCIVRMSSSHYVYGYEYLGASPRLVITPLTDRCEGVIPIFI
;
A
#
# COMPACT_ATOMS: atom_id res chain seq x y z
N MET A 1 11.49 -11.96 -24.45
CA MET A 1 12.08 -13.32 -24.56
C MET A 1 11.39 -14.08 -25.69
N LYS A 2 12.13 -14.90 -26.45
CA LYS A 2 11.52 -15.82 -27.44
C LYS A 2 11.22 -17.15 -26.75
N ALA A 3 10.01 -17.70 -26.93
CA ALA A 3 9.63 -19.00 -26.40
C ALA A 3 10.35 -20.13 -27.17
N ARG A 4 11.47 -20.61 -26.61
CA ARG A 4 12.32 -21.66 -27.19
C ARG A 4 13.01 -22.45 -26.07
N GLY A 5 13.18 -23.76 -26.27
CA GLY A 5 13.87 -24.66 -25.32
C GLY A 5 12.92 -25.37 -24.36
N ASN A 6 13.46 -25.91 -23.27
CA ASN A 6 12.69 -26.57 -22.22
C ASN A 6 11.65 -25.61 -21.63
N VAL A 7 10.43 -26.10 -21.40
CA VAL A 7 9.31 -25.30 -20.92
C VAL A 7 9.58 -24.75 -19.53
N GLU A 8 10.15 -25.56 -18.63
CA GLU A 8 10.48 -25.15 -17.26
C GLU A 8 11.51 -24.01 -17.24
N ASP A 9 12.57 -24.13 -18.04
CA ASP A 9 13.59 -23.08 -18.15
C ASP A 9 13.03 -21.77 -18.74
N TRP A 10 12.10 -21.89 -19.69
CA TRP A 10 11.47 -20.72 -20.27
C TRP A 10 10.51 -20.05 -19.28
N LEU A 11 9.70 -20.83 -18.56
CA LEU A 11 8.79 -20.33 -17.53
C LEU A 11 9.56 -19.65 -16.38
N GLY A 12 10.64 -20.27 -15.89
CA GLY A 12 11.48 -19.67 -14.85
C GLY A 12 12.09 -18.32 -15.27
N LYS A 13 12.48 -18.18 -16.54
CA LYS A 13 12.97 -16.90 -17.08
C LYS A 13 11.87 -15.84 -17.21
N VAL A 14 10.64 -16.26 -17.54
CA VAL A 14 9.48 -15.36 -17.59
C VAL A 14 9.14 -14.86 -16.20
N GLU A 15 9.15 -15.75 -15.21
CA GLU A 15 8.97 -15.42 -13.80
C GLU A 15 10.03 -14.43 -13.33
N GLU A 16 11.32 -14.74 -13.50
CA GLU A 16 12.42 -13.84 -13.13
C GLU A 16 12.27 -12.45 -13.76
N ALA A 17 11.92 -12.41 -15.06
CA ALA A 17 11.68 -11.15 -15.76
C ALA A 17 10.48 -10.38 -15.19
N MET A 18 9.42 -11.07 -14.75
CA MET A 18 8.25 -10.45 -14.09
C MET A 18 8.67 -9.79 -12.78
N PHE A 19 9.38 -10.52 -11.92
CA PHE A 19 9.89 -10.02 -10.64
C PHE A 19 10.76 -8.76 -10.83
N ILE A 20 11.75 -8.84 -11.72
CA ILE A 20 12.68 -7.72 -11.98
C ILE A 20 11.93 -6.50 -12.49
N ASN A 21 10.97 -6.68 -13.40
CA ASN A 21 10.21 -5.56 -13.96
C ASN A 21 9.31 -4.91 -12.92
N LEU A 22 8.58 -5.69 -12.13
CA LEU A 22 7.70 -5.13 -11.10
C LEU A 22 8.49 -4.40 -10.01
N ARG A 23 9.62 -4.97 -9.58
CA ARG A 23 10.54 -4.30 -8.64
C ARG A 23 11.04 -2.97 -9.19
N ARG A 24 11.47 -2.94 -10.46
CA ARG A 24 11.94 -1.71 -11.12
C ARG A 24 10.84 -0.66 -11.24
N LEU A 25 9.65 -1.06 -11.70
CA LEU A 25 8.52 -0.15 -11.85
C LEU A 25 8.05 0.38 -10.50
N MET A 26 8.09 -0.43 -9.44
CA MET A 26 7.77 0.00 -8.08
C MET A 26 8.73 1.06 -7.58
N LYS A 27 10.05 0.92 -7.82
CA LYS A 27 11.02 1.97 -7.49
C LYS A 27 10.73 3.29 -8.20
N THR A 28 10.44 3.23 -9.50
CA THR A 28 10.08 4.43 -10.27
C THR A 28 8.84 5.10 -9.66
N ALA A 29 7.81 4.32 -9.35
CA ALA A 29 6.60 4.84 -8.73
C ALA A 29 6.87 5.48 -7.36
N ILE A 30 7.73 4.89 -6.52
CA ILE A 30 8.15 5.45 -5.23
C ILE A 30 8.86 6.80 -5.41
N GLN A 31 9.77 6.90 -6.39
CA GLN A 31 10.52 8.14 -6.66
C GLN A 31 9.60 9.27 -7.13
N GLU A 32 8.56 8.95 -7.89
CA GLU A 32 7.64 9.92 -8.47
C GLU A 32 6.54 10.36 -7.48
N PHE A 33 6.27 9.58 -6.43
CA PHE A 33 5.10 9.71 -5.56
C PHE A 33 4.87 11.12 -4.99
N GLU A 34 5.94 11.81 -4.55
CA GLU A 34 5.83 13.15 -3.96
C GLU A 34 5.99 14.28 -4.98
N THR A 35 6.53 13.97 -6.16
CA THR A 35 6.85 14.97 -7.19
C THR A 35 5.76 15.13 -8.24
N VAL A 36 4.98 14.07 -8.47
CA VAL A 36 3.92 14.03 -9.47
C VAL A 36 2.58 14.25 -8.77
N ASN A 37 1.67 14.99 -9.41
CA ASN A 37 0.31 15.12 -8.91
C ASN A 37 -0.34 13.73 -8.74
N ARG A 38 -0.93 13.46 -7.57
CA ARG A 38 -1.50 12.15 -7.21
C ARG A 38 -2.42 11.57 -8.29
N GLU A 39 -3.30 12.38 -8.88
CA GLU A 39 -4.24 11.89 -9.90
C GLU A 39 -3.55 11.44 -11.18
N ILE A 40 -2.48 12.13 -11.57
CA ILE A 40 -1.63 11.77 -12.70
C ILE A 40 -0.83 10.52 -12.36
N TRP A 41 -0.21 10.50 -11.17
CA TRP A 41 0.61 9.40 -10.68
C TRP A 41 -0.18 8.07 -10.65
N ILE A 42 -1.41 8.07 -10.11
CA ILE A 42 -2.29 6.88 -10.09
C ILE A 42 -2.50 6.31 -11.51
N ARG A 43 -2.60 7.17 -12.53
CA ARG A 43 -2.85 6.74 -13.92
C ARG A 43 -1.58 6.32 -14.67
N SER A 44 -0.41 6.74 -14.18
CA SER A 44 0.89 6.48 -14.82
C SER A 44 1.50 5.13 -14.45
N HIS A 45 0.99 4.47 -13.41
CA HIS A 45 1.56 3.21 -12.90
C HIS A 45 0.57 2.05 -12.95
N ALA A 46 1.11 0.82 -12.92
CA ALA A 46 0.30 -0.38 -12.87
C ALA A 46 -0.50 -0.46 -11.56
N SER A 47 -1.73 -0.98 -11.62
CA SER A 47 -2.66 -1.01 -10.48
C SER A 47 -2.05 -1.60 -9.22
N GLN A 48 -1.43 -2.78 -9.30
CA GLN A 48 -0.76 -3.41 -8.16
C GLN A 48 0.32 -2.52 -7.52
N ILE A 49 1.08 -1.79 -8.33
CA ILE A 49 2.15 -0.90 -7.86
C ILE A 49 1.56 0.31 -7.15
N VAL A 50 0.53 0.93 -7.74
CA VAL A 50 -0.19 2.06 -7.12
C VAL A 50 -0.66 1.69 -5.72
N LEU A 51 -1.37 0.55 -5.60
CA LEU A 51 -1.91 0.11 -4.31
C LEU A 51 -0.81 -0.17 -3.28
N THR A 52 0.28 -0.83 -3.70
CA THR A 52 1.39 -1.18 -2.79
C THR A 52 2.15 0.07 -2.33
N VAL A 53 2.41 1.02 -3.23
CA VAL A 53 3.14 2.24 -2.91
C VAL A 53 2.29 3.18 -2.04
N GLU A 54 0.98 3.30 -2.29
CA GLU A 54 0.07 4.03 -1.40
C GLU A 54 0.10 3.49 0.03
N GLN A 55 0.05 2.16 0.21
CA GLN A 55 0.20 1.55 1.55
C GLN A 55 1.58 1.77 2.17
N MET A 56 2.64 1.81 1.37
CA MET A 56 3.99 2.10 1.83
C MET A 56 4.13 3.54 2.36
N PHE A 57 3.59 4.51 1.62
CA PHE A 57 3.64 5.92 2.03
C PHE A 57 2.70 6.20 3.20
N TRP A 58 1.54 5.54 3.27
CA TRP A 58 0.71 5.52 4.47
C TRP A 58 1.52 5.03 5.68
N ALA A 59 2.20 3.89 5.57
CA ALA A 59 2.96 3.33 6.68
C ALA A 59 4.12 4.23 7.11
N ARG A 60 4.80 4.84 6.13
CA ARG A 60 5.87 5.83 6.36
C ARG A 60 5.35 7.04 7.12
N ASP A 61 4.27 7.66 6.66
CA ASP A 61 3.73 8.90 7.24
C ASP A 61 3.27 8.67 8.69
N ILE A 62 2.58 7.56 8.97
CA ILE A 62 2.19 7.20 10.34
C ILE A 62 3.42 6.93 11.22
N THR A 63 4.42 6.21 10.70
CA THR A 63 5.67 5.97 11.44
C THR A 63 6.37 7.27 11.80
N GLN A 64 6.42 8.24 10.87
CA GLN A 64 6.99 9.56 11.11
C GLN A 64 6.22 10.35 12.18
N ILE A 65 4.88 10.32 12.11
CA ILE A 65 4.02 10.97 13.12
C ILE A 65 4.28 10.38 14.51
N LEU A 66 4.31 9.05 14.63
CA LEU A 66 4.55 8.35 15.89
C LEU A 66 6.00 8.48 16.38
N GLY A 67 6.94 8.83 15.50
CA GLY A 67 8.34 9.08 15.81
C GLY A 67 8.67 10.49 16.29
N ALA A 68 7.72 11.44 16.25
CA ALA A 68 7.95 12.81 16.71
C ALA A 68 8.36 12.88 18.20
N GLU A 69 9.09 13.89 18.65
CA GLU A 69 9.66 13.87 20.02
C GLU A 69 8.60 13.95 21.14
N GLN A 70 7.53 14.73 20.95
CA GLN A 70 6.54 15.01 21.98
C GLN A 70 5.24 14.25 21.74
N SER A 71 4.76 13.50 22.75
CA SER A 71 3.51 12.70 22.66
C SER A 71 2.30 13.53 22.23
N ASN A 72 2.10 14.75 22.76
CA ASN A 72 1.01 15.64 22.36
C ASN A 72 1.08 16.02 20.86
N ASN A 73 2.28 16.10 20.28
CA ASN A 73 2.44 16.38 18.85
C ASN A 73 2.12 15.14 18.00
N ARG A 74 2.39 13.93 18.51
CA ARG A 74 2.03 12.66 17.85
C ARG A 74 0.52 12.50 17.75
N LEU A 75 -0.20 12.70 18.86
CA LEU A 75 -1.68 12.60 18.89
C LEU A 75 -2.32 13.63 17.95
N LYS A 76 -1.88 14.89 18.00
CA LYS A 76 -2.33 15.94 17.06
C LYS A 76 -1.98 15.60 15.61
N GLY A 77 -0.81 15.03 15.37
CA GLY A 77 -0.35 14.57 14.06
C GLY A 77 -1.27 13.48 13.50
N LEU A 78 -1.64 12.49 14.31
CA LEU A 78 -2.58 11.44 13.91
C LEU A 78 -3.96 12.01 13.58
N SER A 79 -4.52 12.88 14.42
CA SER A 79 -5.82 13.51 14.14
C SER A 79 -5.79 14.37 12.87
N LYS A 80 -4.67 15.07 12.61
CA LYS A 80 -4.50 15.82 11.35
C LYS A 80 -4.39 14.88 10.15
N TYR A 81 -3.70 13.76 10.29
CA TYR A 81 -3.58 12.77 9.23
C TYR A 81 -4.93 12.09 8.94
N GLU A 82 -5.72 11.81 9.97
CA GLU A 82 -7.09 11.32 9.84
C GLU A 82 -7.95 12.25 8.98
N GLN A 83 -7.89 13.56 9.25
CA GLN A 83 -8.58 14.57 8.42
C GLN A 83 -8.10 14.55 6.96
N LYS A 84 -6.78 14.43 6.74
CA LYS A 84 -6.23 14.25 5.38
C LYS A 84 -6.81 13.02 4.70
N CYS A 85 -6.93 11.88 5.38
CA CYS A 85 -7.54 10.66 4.81
C CYS A 85 -8.99 10.91 4.35
N PHE A 86 -9.79 11.65 5.14
CA PHE A 86 -11.16 12.01 4.75
C PHE A 86 -11.19 12.89 3.49
N GLU A 87 -10.32 13.91 3.42
CA GLU A 87 -10.23 14.80 2.25
C GLU A 87 -9.83 14.03 0.99
N ASP A 88 -8.83 13.17 1.11
CA ASP A 88 -8.30 12.37 0.01
C ASP A 88 -9.33 11.33 -0.49
N LEU A 89 -10.06 10.68 0.41
CA LEU A 89 -11.19 9.81 0.06
C LEU A 89 -12.29 10.55 -0.70
N ASN A 90 -12.63 11.77 -0.26
CA ASN A 90 -13.62 12.60 -0.96
C ASN A 90 -13.16 12.97 -2.37
N ARG A 91 -11.87 13.27 -2.57
CA ARG A 91 -11.29 13.51 -3.90
C ARG A 91 -11.41 12.27 -4.78
N LEU A 92 -11.02 11.09 -4.28
CA LEU A 92 -11.17 9.83 -5.01
C LEU A 92 -12.63 9.52 -5.38
N ALA A 93 -13.58 9.80 -4.47
CA ALA A 93 -15.01 9.63 -4.72
C ALA A 93 -15.55 10.61 -5.78
N VAL A 94 -14.98 11.80 -5.92
CA VAL A 94 -15.26 12.70 -7.05
C VAL A 94 -14.67 12.14 -8.34
N MET A 95 -13.40 11.73 -8.34
CA MET A 95 -12.72 11.20 -9.52
C MET A 95 -13.43 9.99 -10.12
N VAL A 96 -13.85 9.02 -9.29
CA VAL A 96 -14.50 7.79 -9.76
C VAL A 96 -15.85 8.07 -10.43
N ARG A 97 -16.51 9.19 -10.13
CA ARG A 97 -17.78 9.59 -10.79
C ARG A 97 -17.59 10.19 -12.17
N GLY A 98 -16.36 10.56 -12.54
CA GLY A 98 -16.03 11.07 -13.87
C GLY A 98 -16.10 10.00 -14.95
N ASP A 99 -15.97 10.44 -16.20
CA ASP A 99 -15.77 9.52 -17.33
C ASP A 99 -14.33 8.99 -17.31
N LEU A 100 -14.21 7.66 -17.27
CA LEU A 100 -12.95 6.97 -17.02
C LEU A 100 -12.91 5.64 -17.78
N PRO A 101 -11.74 5.27 -18.33
CA PRO A 101 -11.52 3.93 -18.84
C PRO A 101 -11.81 2.86 -17.79
N LYS A 102 -12.36 1.71 -18.20
CA LYS A 102 -12.74 0.61 -17.30
C LYS A 102 -11.60 0.21 -16.36
N LEU A 103 -10.37 0.12 -16.86
CA LEU A 103 -9.19 -0.25 -16.07
C LEU A 103 -8.90 0.77 -14.96
N VAL A 104 -8.95 2.07 -15.29
CA VAL A 104 -8.71 3.15 -14.32
C VAL A 104 -9.82 3.16 -13.27
N ARG A 105 -11.07 2.93 -13.68
CA ARG A 105 -12.20 2.82 -12.75
C ARG A 105 -12.02 1.65 -11.78
N THR A 106 -11.59 0.49 -12.25
CA THR A 106 -11.27 -0.67 -11.39
C THR A 106 -10.16 -0.35 -10.40
N LEU A 107 -9.09 0.31 -10.85
CA LEU A 107 -8.00 0.79 -9.98
C LEU A 107 -8.52 1.75 -8.89
N LEU A 108 -9.29 2.76 -9.26
CA LEU A 108 -9.82 3.73 -8.29
C LEU A 108 -10.76 3.06 -7.27
N CYS A 109 -11.59 2.10 -7.69
CA CYS A 109 -12.41 1.34 -6.76
C CYS A 109 -11.55 0.55 -5.75
N ALA A 110 -10.51 -0.14 -6.24
CA ALA A 110 -9.57 -0.87 -5.40
C ALA A 110 -8.82 0.07 -4.43
N LEU A 111 -8.40 1.24 -4.90
CA LEU A 111 -7.72 2.26 -4.10
C LEU A 111 -8.65 2.83 -3.02
N ILE A 112 -9.90 3.13 -3.35
CA ILE A 112 -10.91 3.57 -2.36
C ILE A 112 -11.10 2.51 -1.27
N THR A 113 -11.16 1.23 -1.62
CA THR A 113 -11.29 0.15 -0.62
C THR A 113 -10.11 0.15 0.36
N ILE A 114 -8.88 0.29 -0.15
CA ILE A 114 -7.67 0.34 0.69
C ILE A 114 -7.63 1.62 1.52
N ASP A 115 -7.93 2.79 0.93
CA ASP A 115 -7.90 4.08 1.62
C ASP A 115 -8.95 4.17 2.73
N VAL A 116 -10.14 3.56 2.55
CA VAL A 116 -11.15 3.45 3.60
C VAL A 116 -10.63 2.62 4.77
N HIS A 117 -10.02 1.47 4.50
CA HIS A 117 -9.42 0.64 5.54
C HIS A 117 -8.28 1.36 6.26
N SER A 118 -7.38 2.02 5.52
CA SER A 118 -6.31 2.86 6.07
C SER A 118 -6.84 3.98 6.96
N ARG A 119 -7.92 4.65 6.55
CA ARG A 119 -8.60 5.66 7.37
C ARG A 119 -9.14 5.04 8.65
N ASP A 120 -9.84 3.92 8.57
CA ASP A 120 -10.43 3.24 9.73
C ASP A 120 -9.34 2.86 10.75
N MET A 121 -8.20 2.32 10.30
CA MET A 121 -7.04 2.06 11.15
C MET A 121 -6.53 3.32 11.87
N VAL A 122 -6.44 4.45 11.14
CA VAL A 122 -6.01 5.73 11.72
C VAL A 122 -7.03 6.24 12.75
N THR A 123 -8.32 6.17 12.43
CA THR A 123 -9.40 6.53 13.35
C THR A 123 -9.34 5.71 14.64
N ASP A 124 -9.08 4.41 14.55
CA ASP A 124 -8.96 3.54 15.72
C ASP A 124 -7.69 3.86 16.53
N MET A 125 -6.57 4.15 15.87
CA MET A 125 -5.34 4.63 16.55
C MET A 125 -5.56 5.97 17.28
N VAL A 126 -6.32 6.89 16.69
CA VAL A 126 -6.68 8.17 17.32
C VAL A 126 -7.54 7.92 18.57
N LYS A 127 -8.59 7.08 18.47
CA LYS A 127 -9.44 6.73 19.61
C LYS A 127 -8.67 6.05 20.74
N ALA A 128 -7.71 5.20 20.39
CA ALA A 128 -6.84 4.49 21.34
C ALA A 128 -5.69 5.35 21.89
N ASN A 129 -5.56 6.62 21.46
CA ASN A 129 -4.45 7.51 21.80
C ASN A 129 -3.07 6.87 21.58
N VAL A 130 -2.89 6.23 20.42
CA VAL A 130 -1.61 5.62 20.06
C VAL A 130 -0.55 6.71 19.88
N ASP A 131 0.51 6.67 20.69
CA ASP A 131 1.55 7.69 20.70
C ASP A 131 2.97 7.13 20.55
N THR A 132 3.11 5.87 20.15
CA THR A 132 4.42 5.25 19.95
C THR A 132 4.37 4.19 18.87
N VAL A 133 5.47 4.07 18.13
CA VAL A 133 5.67 3.01 17.13
C VAL A 133 5.66 1.61 17.76
N ASN A 134 5.88 1.48 19.06
CA ASN A 134 5.85 0.18 19.75
C ASN A 134 4.45 -0.22 20.21
N ASN A 135 3.42 0.59 19.96
CA ASN A 135 2.06 0.28 20.37
C ASN A 135 1.51 -0.90 19.55
N PHE A 136 0.83 -1.83 20.23
CA PHE A 136 0.28 -3.02 19.60
C PHE A 136 -0.73 -2.71 18.49
N GLU A 137 -1.56 -1.66 18.65
CA GLU A 137 -2.55 -1.26 17.65
C GLU A 137 -1.90 -0.85 16.32
N TRP A 138 -0.68 -0.29 16.38
CA TRP A 138 0.13 -0.01 15.20
C TRP A 138 0.86 -1.26 14.71
N GLN A 139 1.50 -1.98 15.64
CA GLN A 139 2.34 -3.14 15.34
C GLN A 139 1.56 -4.29 14.69
N ARG A 140 0.28 -4.47 15.03
CA ARG A 140 -0.55 -5.52 14.43
C ARG A 140 -0.92 -5.25 12.97
N GLN A 141 -0.80 -4.03 12.47
CA GLN A 141 -1.18 -3.70 11.10
C GLN A 141 -0.16 -4.23 10.10
N LEU A 142 -0.60 -4.55 8.88
CA LEU A 142 0.28 -4.88 7.76
C LEU A 142 0.94 -3.61 7.22
N ARG A 143 2.28 -3.58 7.15
CA ARG A 143 3.04 -2.37 6.80
C ARG A 143 4.07 -2.65 5.73
N TYR A 144 4.05 -1.85 4.68
CA TYR A 144 4.96 -1.98 3.54
C TYR A 144 6.08 -0.95 3.68
N TYR A 145 7.32 -1.39 3.43
CA TYR A 145 8.50 -0.54 3.47
C TYR A 145 9.40 -0.86 2.29
N TRP A 146 10.08 0.15 1.78
CA TRP A 146 11.24 -0.08 0.93
C TRP A 146 12.48 -0.21 1.81
N ASP A 147 13.10 -1.38 1.81
CA ASP A 147 14.36 -1.63 2.50
C ASP A 147 15.52 -1.24 1.58
N LEU A 148 16.35 -0.31 2.04
CA LEU A 148 17.47 0.22 1.26
C LEU A 148 18.68 -0.73 1.24
N ASP A 149 18.83 -1.60 2.25
CA ASP A 149 19.98 -2.49 2.38
C ASP A 149 19.88 -3.65 1.38
N ILE A 150 18.69 -4.24 1.26
CA ILE A 150 18.40 -5.29 0.28
C ILE A 150 17.79 -4.75 -1.02
N ASP A 151 17.55 -3.44 -1.07
CA ASP A 151 17.00 -2.73 -2.23
C ASP A 151 15.69 -3.38 -2.73
N ASN A 152 14.75 -3.58 -1.79
CA ASN A 152 13.54 -4.36 -2.04
C ASN A 152 12.35 -3.93 -1.16
N CYS A 153 11.13 -4.24 -1.61
CA CYS A 153 9.95 -4.05 -0.78
C CYS A 153 9.85 -5.17 0.26
N ILE A 154 9.63 -4.79 1.52
CA ILE A 154 9.38 -5.69 2.63
C ILE A 154 8.03 -5.38 3.26
N VAL A 155 7.36 -6.43 3.70
CA VAL A 155 6.09 -6.37 4.42
C VAL A 155 6.36 -6.79 5.86
N ARG A 156 5.92 -5.96 6.82
CA ARG A 156 6.08 -6.20 8.25
C ARG A 156 4.72 -6.26 8.92
N MET A 157 4.56 -7.20 9.84
CA MET A 157 3.38 -7.30 10.70
C MET A 157 3.80 -7.92 12.03
N SER A 158 3.54 -7.22 13.13
CA SER A 158 4.05 -7.57 14.45
C SER A 158 5.55 -7.85 14.41
N SER A 159 6.00 -9.04 14.82
CA SER A 159 7.40 -9.50 14.78
C SER A 159 7.83 -10.10 13.43
N SER A 160 6.92 -10.30 12.49
CA SER A 160 7.18 -11.00 11.23
C SER A 160 7.55 -10.02 10.11
N HIS A 161 8.45 -10.46 9.24
CA HIS A 161 8.88 -9.70 8.06
C HIS A 161 9.05 -10.61 6.84
N TYR A 162 8.55 -10.17 5.69
CA TYR A 162 8.58 -10.91 4.43
C TYR A 162 9.07 -10.01 3.30
N VAL A 163 9.81 -10.56 2.35
CA VAL A 163 10.10 -9.88 1.09
C VAL A 163 8.85 -9.93 0.21
N TYR A 164 8.49 -8.81 -0.39
CA TYR A 164 7.33 -8.75 -1.29
C TYR A 164 7.53 -9.71 -2.47
N GLY A 165 6.50 -10.51 -2.77
CA GLY A 165 6.61 -11.60 -3.73
C GLY A 165 6.59 -11.20 -5.20
N TYR A 166 6.25 -9.96 -5.56
CA TYR A 166 6.20 -9.48 -6.96
C TYR A 166 5.47 -10.42 -7.95
N GLU A 167 4.53 -11.22 -7.49
CA GLU A 167 3.62 -11.96 -8.37
C GLU A 167 2.69 -10.96 -9.04
N TYR A 168 2.56 -11.03 -10.37
CA TYR A 168 1.69 -10.11 -11.08
C TYR A 168 0.23 -10.50 -10.91
N LEU A 169 -0.52 -9.69 -10.17
CA LEU A 169 -1.94 -9.91 -9.89
C LEU A 169 -2.87 -9.13 -10.83
N GLY A 170 -2.32 -8.20 -11.62
CA GLY A 170 -3.09 -7.34 -12.51
C GLY A 170 -3.96 -6.33 -11.76
N ALA A 171 -5.04 -5.88 -12.42
CA ALA A 171 -6.03 -4.98 -11.84
C ALA A 171 -7.23 -5.78 -11.31
N SER A 172 -7.02 -6.48 -10.19
CA SER A 172 -8.08 -7.23 -9.52
C SER A 172 -8.91 -6.32 -8.59
N PRO A 173 -10.23 -6.52 -8.51
CA PRO A 173 -11.04 -5.89 -7.45
C PRO A 173 -10.51 -6.33 -6.09
N ARG A 174 -10.58 -5.42 -5.12
CA ARG A 174 -10.17 -5.66 -3.74
C ARG A 174 -11.41 -5.98 -2.91
N LEU A 175 -11.32 -6.96 -2.02
CA LEU A 175 -12.39 -7.27 -1.08
C LEU A 175 -12.44 -6.21 0.01
N VAL A 176 -13.64 -5.87 0.48
CA VAL A 176 -13.79 -4.93 1.59
C VAL A 176 -13.19 -5.56 2.84
N ILE A 177 -12.26 -4.84 3.47
CA ILE A 177 -11.62 -5.29 4.70
C ILE A 177 -12.58 -5.02 5.86
N THR A 178 -12.89 -6.08 6.60
CA THR A 178 -13.72 -6.02 7.81
C THR A 178 -12.85 -6.41 9.02
N PRO A 179 -13.27 -6.11 10.26
CA PRO A 179 -12.54 -6.58 11.45
C PRO A 179 -12.38 -8.10 11.53
N LEU A 180 -13.21 -8.88 10.82
CA LEU A 180 -13.03 -10.33 10.72
C LEU A 180 -11.93 -10.68 9.71
N THR A 181 -11.88 -9.97 8.58
CA THR A 181 -10.87 -10.15 7.55
C THR A 181 -9.48 -9.70 8.01
N ASP A 182 -9.40 -8.56 8.71
CA ASP A 182 -8.17 -8.00 9.30
C ASP A 182 -7.51 -9.00 10.28
N ARG A 183 -8.31 -9.69 11.09
CA ARG A 183 -7.81 -10.78 11.96
C ARG A 183 -7.25 -11.98 11.18
N CYS A 184 -7.74 -12.21 9.96
CA CYS A 184 -7.26 -13.26 9.07
C CYS A 184 -6.02 -12.82 8.26
N GLU A 185 -5.78 -11.52 8.05
CA GLU A 185 -4.57 -11.00 7.37
C GLU A 185 -3.29 -11.40 8.12
N GLY A 186 -3.37 -11.55 9.44
CA GLY A 186 -2.30 -12.12 10.27
C GLY A 186 -1.91 -13.56 9.93
N VAL A 187 -2.71 -14.24 9.12
CA VAL A 187 -2.54 -15.64 8.73
C VAL A 187 -2.23 -15.79 7.23
N ILE A 188 -2.71 -14.87 6.37
CA ILE A 188 -2.53 -14.94 4.90
C ILE A 188 -2.35 -13.54 4.29
N PRO A 189 -1.10 -13.07 4.03
CA PRO A 189 -0.84 -11.76 3.45
C PRO A 189 -1.18 -11.62 1.94
N ILE A 190 -1.69 -12.67 1.29
CA ILE A 190 -1.64 -12.81 -0.18
C ILE A 190 -2.91 -12.33 -0.91
N PHE A 191 -4.05 -12.11 -0.23
CA PHE A 191 -5.34 -12.04 -0.94
C PHE A 191 -6.21 -10.81 -0.72
N ILE A 192 -5.69 -9.71 -0.16
CA ILE A 192 -6.47 -8.48 -0.06
C ILE A 192 -5.73 -7.28 -0.58
#